data_AF-A0A803MY35-F1
#
_entry.id   AF-A0A803MY35-F1
#
_cell.length_a   1.000
_cell.length_b   1.000
_cell.length_c   1.000
_cell.angle_alpha   90.00
_cell.angle_beta   90.00
_cell.angle_gamma   90.00
#
_symmetry.space_group_name_H-M   'P 1'
#
loop_
_entity.id
_entity.type
_entity.pdbx_description
1 polymer ?
#
loop_
_entity_poly.entity_id
_entity_poly.type
_entity_poly.pdbx_seq_one_letter_code
_entity_poly.pdbx_strand_id
1 'polypeptide(L)'
;MKHVKELTQLGPHSVGSDALDLALKYVLLAAEKIKNTSHWEVDVEVEEFYVKEGANHLNGSLFVGKTLIYANLNHIILRITPKYESEAKENSVLVSSHIDTVYSTYSLDLCFMSLKDWMELI
;
A
#
# COMPACT_ATOMS: atom_id res chain seq x y z
N MET A 1 -14.97 -5.46 1.92
CA MET A 1 -14.71 -6.69 1.11
C MET A 1 -14.53 -6.51 -0.40
N LYS A 2 -15.11 -5.50 -1.08
CA LYS A 2 -14.96 -5.35 -2.55
C LYS A 2 -13.49 -5.27 -2.98
N HIS A 3 -12.70 -4.42 -2.33
CA HIS A 3 -11.30 -4.18 -2.72
C HIS A 3 -10.41 -5.41 -2.57
N VAL A 4 -10.56 -6.15 -1.47
CA VAL A 4 -9.87 -7.44 -1.28
C VAL A 4 -10.18 -8.38 -2.43
N LYS A 5 -11.46 -8.53 -2.80
CA LYS A 5 -11.87 -9.41 -3.89
C LYS A 5 -11.20 -9.03 -5.21
N GLU A 6 -11.20 -7.75 -5.56
CA GLU A 6 -10.57 -7.25 -6.80
C GLU A 6 -9.06 -7.55 -6.82
N LEU A 7 -8.36 -7.31 -5.71
CA LEU A 7 -6.92 -7.58 -5.62
C LEU A 7 -6.59 -9.07 -5.60
N THR A 8 -7.39 -9.90 -4.94
CA THR A 8 -7.21 -11.37 -4.95
C THR A 8 -7.46 -11.99 -6.32
N GLN A 9 -8.34 -11.40 -7.14
CA GLN A 9 -8.66 -11.91 -8.48
C GLN A 9 -7.50 -11.73 -9.48
N LEU A 10 -6.54 -10.84 -9.17
CA LEU A 10 -5.30 -10.69 -9.95
C LEU A 10 -4.36 -11.90 -9.77
N GLY A 11 -4.61 -12.76 -8.79
CA GLY A 11 -3.68 -13.82 -8.40
C GLY A 11 -2.44 -13.27 -7.69
N PRO A 12 -1.37 -14.07 -7.54
CA PRO A 12 -0.12 -13.59 -6.95
C PRO A 12 0.49 -12.43 -7.73
N HIS A 13 0.72 -11.31 -7.05
CA HIS A 13 1.32 -10.09 -7.57
C HIS A 13 2.62 -9.76 -6.82
N SER A 14 3.64 -10.56 -7.08
CA SER A 14 5.00 -10.33 -6.57
C SER A 14 5.68 -9.13 -7.22
N VAL A 15 6.69 -8.58 -6.56
CA VAL A 15 7.54 -7.51 -7.11
C VAL A 15 8.02 -7.85 -8.52
N GLY A 16 7.84 -6.91 -9.45
CA GLY A 16 8.23 -7.03 -10.85
C GLY A 16 7.24 -7.79 -11.75
N SER A 17 6.06 -8.15 -11.26
CA SER A 17 5.02 -8.78 -12.10
C SER A 17 4.01 -7.77 -12.64
N ASP A 18 3.47 -8.05 -13.82
CA ASP A 18 2.37 -7.27 -14.41
C ASP A 18 1.13 -7.21 -13.49
N ALA A 19 0.92 -8.27 -12.69
CA ALA A 19 -0.19 -8.31 -11.73
C ALA A 19 -0.02 -7.28 -10.61
N LEU A 20 1.23 -6.97 -10.20
CA LEU A 20 1.50 -5.89 -9.23
C LEU A 20 1.23 -4.52 -9.85
N ASP A 21 1.58 -4.31 -11.11
CA ASP A 21 1.28 -3.06 -11.82
C ASP A 21 -0.24 -2.83 -11.94
N LEU A 22 -1.01 -3.89 -12.18
CA LEU A 22 -2.47 -3.84 -12.17
C LEU A 22 -3.03 -3.56 -10.76
N ALA A 23 -2.45 -4.16 -9.72
CA ALA A 23 -2.84 -3.91 -8.33
C ALA A 23 -2.57 -2.45 -7.92
N LEU A 24 -1.40 -1.90 -8.25
CA LEU A 24 -1.04 -0.50 -8.04
C LEU A 24 -2.04 0.43 -8.71
N LYS A 25 -2.33 0.19 -10.00
CA LYS A 25 -3.30 0.96 -10.76
C LYS A 25 -4.69 0.94 -10.12
N TYR A 26 -5.12 -0.22 -9.64
CA TYR A 26 -6.40 -0.35 -8.95
C TYR A 26 -6.45 0.50 -7.67
N VAL A 27 -5.41 0.41 -6.83
CA VAL A 27 -5.33 1.15 -5.57
C VAL A 27 -5.25 2.65 -5.82
N LEU A 28 -4.49 3.09 -6.83
CA LEU A 28 -4.39 4.50 -7.21
C LEU A 28 -5.75 5.05 -7.66
N LEU A 29 -6.48 4.31 -8.50
CA LEU A 29 -7.82 4.71 -8.94
C LEU A 29 -8.81 4.76 -7.78
N ALA A 30 -8.70 3.84 -6.82
CA ALA A 30 -9.53 3.87 -5.62
C ALA A 30 -9.21 5.10 -4.74
N ALA A 31 -7.93 5.41 -4.53
CA ALA A 31 -7.49 6.59 -3.79
C ALA A 31 -7.93 7.90 -4.46
N GLU A 32 -7.76 8.02 -5.78
CA GLU A 32 -8.24 9.18 -6.53
C GLU A 32 -9.76 9.30 -6.50
N LYS A 33 -10.50 8.18 -6.49
CA LYS A 33 -11.95 8.22 -6.29
C LYS A 33 -12.31 8.80 -4.93
N ILE A 34 -11.65 8.35 -3.84
CA ILE A 34 -11.87 8.87 -2.48
C ILE A 34 -11.65 10.38 -2.46
N LYS A 35 -10.55 10.85 -3.04
CA LYS A 35 -10.24 12.28 -3.17
C LYS A 35 -11.32 13.06 -3.92
N ASN A 36 -11.82 12.53 -5.02
CA ASN A 36 -12.85 13.20 -5.83
C ASN A 36 -14.25 13.19 -5.20
N THR A 37 -14.51 12.28 -4.26
CA THR A 37 -15.79 12.16 -3.56
C THR A 37 -15.73 12.58 -2.10
N SER A 38 -14.63 13.22 -1.67
CA SER A 38 -14.41 13.56 -0.27
C SER A 38 -15.38 14.63 0.21
N HIS A 39 -15.67 14.63 1.51
CA HIS A 39 -16.46 15.68 2.14
C HIS A 39 -15.75 17.04 2.03
N TRP A 40 -16.51 18.13 1.98
CA TRP A 40 -15.97 19.48 1.76
C TRP A 40 -15.10 19.99 2.91
N GLU A 41 -15.19 19.40 4.10
CA GLU A 41 -14.44 19.79 5.31
C GLU A 41 -13.03 19.19 5.39
N VAL A 42 -12.71 18.21 4.54
CA VAL A 42 -11.38 17.59 4.50
C VAL A 42 -10.69 17.90 3.18
N ASP A 43 -9.37 17.99 3.25
CA ASP A 43 -8.48 17.93 2.09
C ASP A 43 -7.92 16.52 1.96
N VAL A 44 -8.01 15.98 0.75
CA VAL A 44 -7.50 14.66 0.41
C VAL A 44 -6.38 14.81 -0.62
N GLU A 45 -5.17 14.42 -0.24
CA GLU A 45 -4.00 14.37 -1.10
C GLU A 45 -3.72 12.91 -1.49
N VAL A 46 -3.42 12.68 -2.76
CA VAL A 46 -2.96 11.38 -3.27
C VAL A 46 -1.60 11.60 -3.91
N GLU A 47 -0.61 10.83 -3.48
CA GLU A 47 0.75 10.89 -3.99
C GLU A 47 1.21 9.47 -4.39
N GLU A 48 1.70 9.34 -5.62
CA GLU A 48 2.40 8.15 -6.08
C GLU A 48 3.89 8.48 -6.18
N PHE A 49 4.73 7.65 -5.58
CA PHE A 49 6.18 7.81 -5.69
C PHE A 49 6.88 6.48 -5.88
N TYR A 50 8.00 6.55 -6.59
CA TYR A 50 8.81 5.40 -6.98
C TYR A 50 10.13 5.39 -6.22
N VAL A 51 10.47 4.24 -5.65
CA VAL A 51 11.71 3.99 -4.94
C VAL A 51 12.56 3.02 -5.75
N LYS A 52 13.64 3.55 -6.35
CA LYS A 52 14.57 2.78 -7.19
C LYS A 52 15.46 1.86 -6.36
N GLU A 53 15.91 2.32 -5.20
CA GLU A 53 16.91 1.62 -4.39
C GLU A 53 16.30 1.08 -3.10
N GLY A 54 16.53 -0.21 -2.83
CA GLY A 54 16.09 -0.85 -1.60
C GLY A 54 16.88 -2.12 -1.35
N ALA A 55 17.75 -2.09 -0.35
CA ALA A 55 18.57 -3.21 0.06
C ALA A 55 18.46 -3.37 1.57
N ASN A 56 17.77 -4.43 1.99
CA ASN A 56 17.63 -4.77 3.41
C ASN A 56 18.71 -5.79 3.77
N HIS A 57 19.71 -5.36 4.54
CA HIS A 57 20.70 -6.26 5.11
C HIS A 57 20.08 -7.06 6.24
N LEU A 58 19.96 -8.37 6.03
CA LEU A 58 19.35 -9.27 6.98
C LEU A 58 20.41 -9.65 8.02
N ASN A 59 20.26 -9.13 9.23
CA ASN A 59 21.17 -9.35 10.35
C ASN A 59 20.61 -10.35 11.40
N GLY A 60 19.55 -11.10 11.07
CA GLY A 60 18.89 -12.03 11.99
C GLY A 60 18.54 -13.39 11.38
N SER A 61 18.56 -14.43 12.22
CA SER A 61 18.09 -15.79 11.93
C SER A 61 18.77 -16.47 10.72
N LEU A 62 18.03 -17.31 9.98
CA LEU A 62 18.54 -18.16 8.90
C LEU A 62 19.14 -17.36 7.71
N PHE A 63 18.87 -16.05 7.63
CA PHE A 63 19.25 -15.22 6.51
C PHE A 63 20.37 -14.21 6.83
N VAL A 64 21.10 -14.39 7.94
CA VAL A 64 22.24 -13.55 8.32
C VAL A 64 23.25 -13.43 7.17
N GLY A 65 23.65 -12.19 6.85
CA GLY A 65 24.63 -11.91 5.79
C GLY A 65 24.05 -11.95 4.37
N LYS A 66 22.74 -12.17 4.23
CA LYS A 66 22.03 -11.98 2.95
C LYS A 66 21.51 -10.55 2.84
N THR A 67 21.42 -10.06 1.61
CA THR A 67 20.77 -8.79 1.29
C THR A 67 19.49 -9.11 0.54
N LEU A 68 18.34 -8.72 1.09
CA LEU A 68 17.07 -8.76 0.38
C LEU A 68 16.98 -7.49 -0.47
N ILE A 69 17.04 -7.67 -1.79
CA ILE A 69 16.81 -6.58 -2.73
C ILE A 69 15.31 -6.42 -2.89
N TYR A 70 14.78 -5.37 -2.28
CA TYR A 70 13.38 -4.98 -2.34
C TYR A 70 13.35 -3.57 -2.93
N ALA A 71 13.49 -3.52 -4.25
CA ALA A 71 13.81 -2.32 -5.02
C ALA A 71 12.85 -2.19 -6.21
N ASN A 72 12.85 -1.01 -6.85
CA ASN A 72 11.97 -0.67 -7.95
C ASN A 72 10.47 -0.76 -7.57
N LEU A 73 10.11 -0.11 -6.46
CA LEU A 73 8.77 -0.20 -5.89
C LEU A 73 8.01 1.11 -6.07
N ASN A 74 6.72 0.99 -6.37
CA ASN A 74 5.80 2.11 -6.32
C ASN A 74 5.04 2.10 -4.99
N HIS A 75 4.85 3.28 -4.44
CA HIS A 75 4.11 3.51 -3.22
C HIS A 75 3.00 4.53 -3.48
N ILE A 76 1.87 4.35 -2.81
CA ILE A 76 0.73 5.26 -2.87
C ILE A 76 0.48 5.76 -1.45
N ILE A 77 0.44 7.08 -1.28
CA ILE A 77 0.05 7.74 -0.05
C ILE A 77 -1.28 8.44 -0.28
N LEU A 78 -2.26 8.11 0.56
CA LEU A 78 -3.50 8.88 0.71
C LEU A 78 -3.42 9.63 2.04
N ARG A 79 -3.52 10.95 2.01
CA ARG A 79 -3.52 11.80 3.20
C ARG A 79 -4.84 12.53 3.29
N ILE A 80 -5.52 12.40 4.42
CA ILE A 80 -6.78 13.09 4.70
C ILE A 80 -6.51 14.05 5.86
N THR A 81 -6.76 15.34 5.66
CA THR A 81 -6.50 16.38 6.66
C THR A 81 -7.75 17.25 6.82
N PRO A 82 -8.21 17.56 8.05
CA PRO A 82 -9.27 18.54 8.25
C PRO A 82 -8.81 19.94 7.84
N LYS A 83 -9.67 20.71 7.15
CA LYS A 83 -9.35 22.06 6.69
C LYS A 83 -9.22 23.09 7.80
N TYR A 84 -9.84 22.83 8.95
CA TYR A 84 -10.01 23.81 10.03
C TYR A 84 -9.11 23.54 11.24
N GLU A 85 -8.19 22.59 11.14
CA GLU A 85 -7.28 22.24 12.23
C GLU A 85 -5.85 22.17 11.71
N SER A 86 -5.13 23.29 11.83
CA SER A 86 -3.78 23.46 11.27
C SER A 86 -2.74 22.51 11.86
N GLU A 87 -2.94 22.04 13.10
CA GLU A 87 -2.04 21.13 13.80
C GLU A 87 -2.29 19.64 13.45
N ALA A 88 -3.37 19.33 12.74
CA ALA A 88 -3.75 17.95 12.44
C ALA A 88 -2.70 17.21 11.58
N LYS A 89 -1.97 17.94 10.73
CA LYS A 89 -0.92 17.37 9.90
C LYS A 89 0.29 16.91 10.74
N GLU A 90 0.60 17.63 11.81
CA GLU A 90 1.70 17.31 12.73
C GLU A 90 1.34 16.14 13.65
N ASN A 91 0.06 15.99 13.99
CA ASN A 91 -0.49 14.93 14.83
C ASN A 91 -1.13 13.80 14.00
N SER A 92 -0.49 13.40 12.90
CA SER A 92 -1.04 12.40 11.98
C SER A 92 -0.80 10.97 12.44
N VAL A 93 -1.76 10.09 12.14
CA VAL A 93 -1.64 8.64 12.33
C VAL A 93 -1.30 8.01 10.98
N LEU A 94 -0.19 7.27 10.92
CA LEU A 94 0.15 6.46 9.76
C LEU A 94 -0.45 5.07 9.91
N VAL A 95 -1.38 4.74 9.02
CA VAL A 95 -1.81 3.36 8.80
C VAL A 95 -1.24 2.91 7.46
N SER A 96 -0.51 1.79 7.47
CA SER A 96 0.20 1.29 6.30
C SER A 96 -0.05 -0.20 6.12
N SER A 97 -0.11 -0.61 4.85
CA SER A 97 -0.12 -2.00 4.41
C SER A 97 0.75 -2.11 3.17
N HIS A 98 1.18 -3.33 2.88
CA HIS A 98 1.76 -3.64 1.58
C HIS A 98 0.69 -4.29 0.68
N ILE A 99 0.87 -4.18 -0.63
CA ILE A 99 -0.04 -4.77 -1.61
C ILE A 99 0.60 -5.97 -2.30
N ASP A 100 1.92 -6.05 -2.40
CA ASP A 100 2.60 -7.14 -3.07
C ASP A 100 2.40 -8.47 -2.34
N THR A 101 2.49 -9.56 -3.09
CA THR A 101 2.45 -10.92 -2.52
C THR A 101 3.80 -11.59 -2.63
N VAL A 102 4.25 -12.24 -1.56
CA VAL A 102 5.40 -13.13 -1.63
C VAL A 102 5.06 -14.43 -2.36
N TYR A 103 6.02 -14.96 -3.12
CA TYR A 103 5.93 -16.28 -3.73
C TYR A 103 6.16 -17.34 -2.65
N SER A 104 5.11 -17.68 -1.90
CA SER A 104 5.11 -18.84 -1.02
C SER A 104 3.78 -19.57 -1.17
N THR A 105 3.81 -20.89 -1.03
CA THR A 105 2.64 -21.78 -1.20
C THR A 105 1.49 -21.53 -0.20
N TYR A 106 1.59 -20.50 0.67
CA TYR A 106 0.68 -20.20 1.77
C TYR A 106 0.38 -18.68 1.96
N SER A 107 0.64 -17.82 0.97
CA SER A 107 0.60 -16.35 1.16
C SER A 107 -0.79 -15.68 1.10
N LEU A 108 -1.87 -16.43 0.87
CA LEU A 108 -3.22 -15.85 0.69
C LEU A 108 -3.82 -15.24 1.97
N ASP A 109 -3.36 -15.63 3.17
CA ASP A 109 -4.08 -15.28 4.41
C ASP A 109 -3.47 -14.11 5.24
N LEU A 110 -2.17 -13.77 5.09
CA LEU A 110 -1.53 -12.80 6.01
C LEU A 110 -1.49 -11.35 5.49
N CYS A 111 -1.28 -11.14 4.19
CA CYS A 111 -1.08 -9.79 3.64
C CYS A 111 -2.40 -9.06 3.39
N PHE A 112 -3.40 -9.79 2.87
CA PHE A 112 -4.71 -9.23 2.54
C PHE A 112 -5.51 -8.79 3.76
N MET A 113 -5.27 -9.35 4.95
CA MET A 113 -5.94 -8.92 6.19
C MET A 113 -5.57 -7.48 6.57
N SER A 114 -4.30 -7.10 6.48
CA SER A 114 -3.86 -5.73 6.80
C SER A 114 -4.34 -4.68 5.79
N LEU A 115 -4.35 -5.03 4.50
CA LEU A 115 -4.88 -4.16 3.45
C LEU A 115 -6.40 -4.05 3.50
N LYS A 116 -7.09 -5.13 3.84
CA LYS A 116 -8.53 -5.16 4.05
C LYS A 116 -8.93 -4.14 5.12
N ASP A 117 -8.29 -4.19 6.28
CA ASP A 117 -8.64 -3.30 7.40
C ASP A 117 -8.37 -1.84 7.03
N TRP A 118 -7.32 -1.58 6.25
CA TRP A 118 -7.05 -0.25 5.70
C TRP A 118 -8.16 0.22 4.75
N MET A 119 -8.51 -0.59 3.75
CA MET A 119 -9.51 -0.24 2.73
C MET A 119 -10.96 -0.32 3.22
N GLU A 120 -11.21 -0.86 4.41
CA GLU A 120 -12.52 -0.80 5.09
C GLU A 120 -12.63 0.40 6.03
N LEU A 121 -11.51 1.03 6.40
CA LEU A 121 -11.48 2.25 7.22
C LEU A 121 -11.79 3.53 6.42
N ILE A 122 -11.75 3.46 5.09
CA ILE A 122 -11.90 4.57 4.12
C ILE A 122 -13.06 4.29 3.17
#